data_AF-A0A553RMR5-F1
#
_entry.id   AF-A0A553RMR5-F1
#
_cell.length_a   1.000
_cell.length_b   1.000
_cell.length_c   1.000
_cell.angle_alpha   90.00
_cell.angle_beta   90.00
_cell.angle_gamma   90.00
#
_symmetry.space_group_name_H-M   'P 1'
#
loop_
_entity.id
_entity.type
_entity.pdbx_description
1 polymer ?
#
loop_
_entity_poly.entity_id
_entity_poly.type
_entity_poly.pdbx_seq_one_letter_code
_entity_poly.pdbx_strand_id
1 'polypeptide(L)' 'MSVNPPNSNDACLSIVHSLMCHRQGGENEGFAKRAIESLVKKLKEKKDELDSLITAITTNGVHPSKCVTIQRTLDGRLQ' A
#
# COMPACT_ATOMS: atom_id res chain seq x y z
N MET A 1 2.24 -3.34 -24.46
CA MET A 1 1.66 -2.13 -23.85
C MET A 1 2.47 -1.85 -22.61
N SER A 2 3.23 -0.76 -22.56
CA SER A 2 3.97 -0.38 -21.35
C SER A 2 2.94 0.00 -20.28
N VAL A 3 2.71 -0.91 -19.34
CA VAL A 3 1.97 -0.58 -18.13
C VAL A 3 2.89 0.28 -17.29
N ASN A 4 2.60 1.58 -17.21
CA ASN A 4 3.30 2.41 -16.25
C ASN A 4 3.07 1.81 -14.85
N PRO A 5 4.12 1.71 -14.01
CA PRO A 5 3.93 1.29 -12.64
C PRO A 5 2.96 2.26 -11.95
N PRO A 6 2.03 1.73 -11.12
CA PRO A 6 1.10 2.58 -10.41
C PRO A 6 1.83 3.56 -9.50
N ASN A 7 1.25 4.72 -9.27
CA ASN A 7 1.79 5.75 -8.40
C ASN A 7 0.70 6.44 -7.58
N SER A 8 1.12 7.30 -6.65
CA SER A 8 0.26 7.98 -5.67
C SER A 8 -0.79 8.91 -6.28
N ASN A 9 -0.68 9.25 -7.58
CA ASN A 9 -1.69 10.04 -8.29
C ASN A 9 -2.84 9.20 -8.86
N ASP A 10 -2.68 7.88 -8.90
CA ASP A 10 -3.73 6.99 -9.38
C ASP A 10 -4.92 6.94 -8.41
N ALA A 11 -6.08 6.56 -8.93
CA ALA A 11 -7.26 6.35 -8.10
C ALA A 11 -6.97 5.32 -7.01
N CYS A 12 -7.44 5.57 -5.77
CA CYS A 12 -7.19 4.68 -4.64
C CYS A 12 -7.58 3.22 -4.92
N LEU A 13 -8.64 3.00 -5.68
CA LEU A 13 -9.07 1.66 -6.11
C LEU A 13 -8.03 0.95 -7.00
N SER A 14 -7.35 1.69 -7.88
CA SER A 14 -6.28 1.14 -8.73
C SER A 14 -5.07 0.72 -7.90
N ILE A 15 -4.67 1.57 -6.95
CA ILE A 15 -3.55 1.30 -6.04
C ILE A 15 -3.85 0.06 -5.17
N VAL A 16 -5.05 -0.01 -4.60
CA VAL A 16 -5.50 -1.18 -3.81
C VAL A 16 -5.46 -2.44 -4.65
N HIS A 17 -5.97 -2.40 -5.88
CA HIS A 17 -5.96 -3.55 -6.78
C HIS A 17 -4.52 -3.99 -7.12
N SER A 18 -3.62 -3.05 -7.41
CA SER A 18 -2.21 -3.36 -7.65
C SER A 18 -1.57 -4.05 -6.46
N LEU A 19 -1.70 -3.50 -5.25
CA LEU A 19 -1.11 -4.08 -4.04
C LEU A 19 -1.71 -5.46 -3.70
N MET A 20 -2.99 -5.68 -3.99
CA MET A 20 -3.65 -6.97 -3.80
C MET A 20 -3.02 -8.10 -4.63
N CYS A 21 -2.49 -7.81 -5.82
CA CYS A 21 -1.79 -8.79 -6.66
C CYS A 21 -0.47 -9.30 -6.04
N HIS A 22 0.06 -8.62 -5.02
CA HIS A 22 1.30 -9.00 -4.33
C HIS A 22 1.07 -9.73 -3.00
N ARG A 23 -0.19 -9.99 -2.59
CA ARG A 23 -0.46 -10.71 -1.34
C ARG A 23 0.04 -12.16 -1.41
N GLN A 24 0.52 -12.67 -0.29
CA GLN A 24 1.09 -14.02 -0.19
C GLN A 24 0.08 -15.12 0.15
N GLY A 25 -1.22 -14.79 0.24
CA GLY A 25 -2.27 -15.79 0.44
C GLY A 25 -2.60 -16.20 1.88
N GLY A 26 -1.96 -15.61 2.89
CA GLY A 26 -2.13 -16.01 4.30
C GLY A 26 -3.49 -15.65 4.93
N GLU A 27 -4.18 -14.63 4.41
CA GLU A 27 -5.44 -14.11 4.97
C GLU A 27 -6.56 -14.10 3.93
N ASN A 28 -7.81 -14.00 4.42
CA ASN A 28 -8.99 -13.86 3.57
C ASN A 28 -8.88 -12.62 2.65
N GLU A 29 -9.30 -12.76 1.39
CA GLU A 29 -9.22 -11.68 0.41
C GLU A 29 -9.95 -10.41 0.84
N GLY A 30 -11.13 -10.55 1.45
CA GLY A 30 -11.91 -9.41 1.95
C GLY A 30 -11.21 -8.70 3.11
N PHE A 31 -10.51 -9.44 3.97
CA PHE A 31 -9.70 -8.85 5.03
C PHE A 31 -8.48 -8.11 4.47
N ALA A 32 -7.72 -8.77 3.58
CA ALA A 32 -6.55 -8.17 2.94
C ALA A 32 -6.91 -6.88 2.18
N LYS A 33 -8.02 -6.90 1.44
CA LYS A 33 -8.52 -5.72 0.72
C LYS A 33 -8.81 -4.57 1.68
N ARG A 34 -9.53 -4.82 2.78
CA ARG A 34 -9.84 -3.79 3.78
C ARG A 34 -8.59 -3.24 4.46
N ALA A 35 -7.62 -4.10 4.77
CA ALA A 35 -6.35 -3.67 5.37
C ALA A 35 -5.57 -2.74 4.42
N ILE A 36 -5.48 -3.10 3.13
CA ILE A 36 -4.81 -2.29 2.11
C ILE A 36 -5.57 -0.98 1.87
N GLU A 37 -6.91 -1.00 1.74
CA GLU A 37 -7.74 0.21 1.62
C GLU A 37 -7.53 1.16 2.80
N SER A 38 -7.51 0.62 4.02
CA SER A 38 -7.29 1.38 5.25
C SER A 38 -5.91 2.04 5.26
N LEU A 39 -4.88 1.35 4.80
CA LEU A 39 -3.52 1.90 4.70
C LEU A 39 -3.42 2.98 3.61
N VAL A 40 -3.89 2.71 2.38
CA VAL A 40 -3.88 3.68 1.27
C VAL A 40 -4.64 4.95 1.64
N LYS A 41 -5.78 4.83 2.33
CA LYS A 41 -6.55 5.98 2.80
C LYS A 41 -5.78 6.83 3.80
N LYS A 42 -5.04 6.21 4.74
CA LYS A 42 -4.20 6.92 5.73
C LYS A 42 -2.98 7.61 5.09
N LEU A 43 -2.47 7.08 3.97
CA LEU A 43 -1.30 7.61 3.28
C LEU A 43 -1.63 8.59 2.14
N LYS A 44 -2.91 8.83 1.84
CA LYS A 44 -3.32 9.66 0.70
C LYS A 44 -2.78 11.10 0.76
N GLU A 45 -2.68 11.66 1.96
CA GLU A 45 -2.13 12.99 2.19
C GLU A 45 -0.58 13.00 2.27
N LYS A 46 0.04 11.81 2.24
CA LYS A 46 1.49 11.59 2.32
C LYS A 46 2.00 10.91 1.04
N LYS A 47 1.88 11.60 -0.09
CA LYS A 47 2.16 11.02 -1.42
C LYS A 47 3.53 10.35 -1.52
N ASP A 48 4.57 10.96 -0.96
CA ASP A 48 5.93 10.39 -0.97
C ASP A 48 6.03 9.02 -0.26
N GLU A 49 5.31 8.85 0.86
CA GLU A 49 5.26 7.59 1.59
C GLU A 49 4.41 6.55 0.83
N LEU A 50 3.32 6.99 0.19
CA LEU A 50 2.49 6.12 -0.65
C LEU A 50 3.27 5.62 -1.88
N ASP A 51 4.01 6.49 -2.56
CA ASP A 51 4.89 6.10 -3.67
C ASP A 51 6.00 5.16 -3.22
N SER A 52 6.57 5.41 -2.04
CA SER A 52 7.57 4.51 -1.44
C SER A 52 6.98 3.12 -1.14
N LEU A 53 5.74 3.05 -0.66
CA LEU A 53 5.03 1.78 -0.44
C LEU A 53 4.78 1.04 -1.76
N ILE A 54 4.23 1.72 -2.76
CA ILE A 54 3.92 1.11 -4.07
C ILE A 54 5.20 0.57 -4.70
N THR A 55 6.26 1.37 -4.72
CA THR A 55 7.57 0.97 -5.25
C THR A 55 8.12 -0.25 -4.50
N ALA A 56 8.15 -0.22 -3.17
CA ALA A 56 8.69 -1.31 -2.36
C ALA A 56 7.96 -2.63 -2.61
N ILE A 57 6.63 -2.62 -2.69
CA ILE A 57 5.83 -3.83 -2.90
C ILE A 57 5.91 -4.32 -4.35
N THR A 58 5.72 -3.42 -5.33
CA THR A 58 5.70 -3.82 -6.75
C THR A 58 7.05 -4.29 -7.28
N THR A 59 8.15 -3.84 -6.67
CA THR A 59 9.51 -4.28 -6.99
C THR A 59 10.01 -5.39 -6.07
N ASN A 60 9.19 -5.93 -5.16
CA ASN A 60 9.60 -6.91 -4.16
C ASN A 60 10.87 -6.50 -3.37
N GLY A 61 11.01 -5.20 -3.07
CA GLY A 61 12.10 -4.68 -2.26
C GLY A 61 13.48 -4.70 -2.93
N VAL A 62 13.56 -4.78 -4.26
CA VAL A 62 14.84 -4.77 -5.01
C VAL A 62 15.66 -3.51 -4.73
N HIS A 63 14.99 -2.39 -4.42
CA HIS A 63 15.63 -1.12 -4.10
C HIS A 63 15.30 -0.65 -2.68
N PRO A 64 16.22 0.03 -1.97
CA PRO A 64 15.93 0.66 -0.69
C PRO A 64 14.76 1.65 -0.79
N SER A 65 13.80 1.55 0.13
CA SER A 65 12.65 2.45 0.22
C SER A 65 12.66 3.28 1.50
N LYS A 66 12.01 4.44 1.48
CA LYS A 66 11.79 5.25 2.69
C LYS A 66 10.80 4.56 3.64
N CYS A 67 10.78 5.00 4.90
CA CYS A 67 9.78 4.55 5.86
C CYS A 67 8.37 4.97 5.44
N VAL A 68 7.41 4.08 5.66
CA VAL A 68 5.98 4.31 5.47
C VAL A 68 5.32 4.25 6.85
N THR A 69 4.71 5.33 7.28
CA THR A 69 4.31 5.55 8.67
C THR A 69 2.85 5.97 8.80
N ILE A 70 2.19 5.42 9.82
CA ILE A 70 0.85 5.81 10.24
C ILE A 70 0.86 6.21 11.70
N GLN A 71 -0.13 7.00 12.12
CA GLN A 71 -0.24 7.42 13.51
C GLN A 71 -0.43 6.22 14.44
N ARG A 72 0.34 6.18 15.52
CA ARG A 72 0.25 5.16 16.56
C ARG A 72 -1.00 5.37 17.42
N THR A 73 -1.78 4.32 17.64
CA THR A 73 -2.88 4.30 18.62
C THR A 73 -2.33 4.18 20.04
N LEU A 74 -3.11 4.55 21.05
CA LEU A 74 -2.65 4.56 22.45
C LEU A 74 -2.18 3.18 22.94
N ASP A 75 -2.89 2.13 22.53
CA ASP A 75 -2.57 0.74 22.85
C ASP A 75 -1.72 0.03 21.77
N GLY A 76 -1.39 0.74 20.68
CA GLY A 76 -0.56 0.26 19.59
C GLY A 76 -1.24 -0.71 18.62
N ARG A 77 -2.54 -1.01 18.78
CA ARG A 77 -3.28 -1.90 17.87
C ARG A 77 -3.88 -1.14 16.69
N LEU A 78 -3.90 -1.77 15.53
CA LEU A 78 -4.63 -1.33 14.35
C LEU A 78 -5.76 -2.34 14.08
N GLN A 79 -6.98 -1.84 13.97
CA GLN A 79 -8.19 -2.63 13.74
C GLN A 79 -8.85 -2.23 12.42
#